data_AF-A0A7K0LTR7-F1
#
_entry.id   AF-A0A7K0LTR7-F1
#
_cell.length_a   1.000
_cell.length_b   1.000
_cell.length_c   1.000
_cell.angle_alpha   90.00
_cell.angle_beta   90.00
_cell.angle_gamma   90.00
#
_symmetry.space_group_name_H-M   'P 1'
#
loop_
_entity.id
_entity.type
_entity.pdbx_description
1 polymer ?
#
loop_
_entity_poly.entity_id
_entity_poly.type
_entity_poly.pdbx_seq_one_letter_code
_entity_poly.pdbx_strand_id
1 'polypeptide(L)'
;MSLSAPIVEALVAVGLDPAAVEALVRATLAEDLDGGTDVTSEATVPVDQWSTLDLVSRAEGIAAGIPVAAAVFDVASHSQATIM
;
A
#
# COMPACT_ATOMS: atom_id res chain seq x y z
N MET A 1 -8.31 12.96 -1.52
CA MET A 1 -8.07 11.63 -2.10
C MET A 1 -6.70 11.68 -2.75
N SER A 2 -5.75 10.87 -2.29
CA SER A 2 -4.38 10.84 -2.81
C SER A 2 -4.07 9.64 -3.68
N LEU A 3 -4.98 8.65 -3.76
CA LEU A 3 -4.75 7.45 -4.54
C LEU A 3 -4.55 7.78 -6.02
N SER A 4 -3.61 7.09 -6.66
CA SER A 4 -3.36 7.19 -8.10
C SER A 4 -4.52 6.64 -8.93
N ALA A 5 -4.76 7.24 -10.09
CA ALA A 5 -5.92 6.91 -10.95
C ALA A 5 -6.06 5.41 -11.27
N PRO A 6 -4.99 4.65 -11.61
CA PRO A 6 -5.11 3.21 -11.86
C PRO A 6 -5.66 2.43 -10.67
N ILE A 7 -5.32 2.83 -9.45
CA ILE A 7 -5.80 2.15 -8.23
C ILE A 7 -7.25 2.50 -7.94
N VAL A 8 -7.64 3.77 -8.17
CA VAL A 8 -9.04 4.19 -8.09
C VAL A 8 -9.90 3.36 -9.02
N GLU A 9 -9.47 3.22 -10.28
CA GLU A 9 -10.17 2.42 -11.28
C GLU A 9 -10.26 0.95 -10.87
N ALA A 10 -9.17 0.36 -10.37
CA ALA A 10 -9.14 -1.02 -9.91
C ALA A 10 -10.08 -1.28 -8.71
N LEU A 11 -10.14 -0.36 -7.75
CA LEU A 11 -11.03 -0.45 -6.59
C LEU A 11 -12.51 -0.34 -7.00
N VAL A 12 -12.83 0.62 -7.87
CA VAL A 12 -14.19 0.80 -8.40
C VAL A 12 -14.63 -0.42 -9.20
N ALA A 13 -13.73 -1.00 -10.01
CA ALA A 13 -14.03 -2.18 -10.82
C ALA A 13 -14.45 -3.40 -9.99
N VAL A 14 -14.00 -3.49 -8.73
CA VAL A 14 -14.38 -4.55 -7.79
C VAL A 14 -15.46 -4.12 -6.79
N GLY A 15 -16.05 -2.93 -6.97
CA GLY A 15 -17.16 -2.44 -6.16
C GLY A 15 -16.77 -1.87 -4.80
N LEU A 16 -15.50 -1.52 -4.59
CA LEU A 16 -15.04 -0.86 -3.37
C LEU A 16 -15.08 0.66 -3.52
N ASP A 17 -15.46 1.36 -2.45
CA ASP A 17 -15.36 2.83 -2.37
C ASP A 17 -13.89 3.23 -2.14
N PRO A 18 -13.23 3.90 -3.09
CA PRO A 18 -11.85 4.30 -2.94
C PRO A 18 -11.58 5.22 -1.74
N ALA A 19 -12.54 6.08 -1.38
CA ALA A 19 -12.39 7.00 -0.25
C ALA A 19 -12.40 6.25 1.08
N ALA A 20 -13.31 5.28 1.23
CA ALA A 20 -13.37 4.42 2.41
C ALA A 20 -12.10 3.56 2.56
N VAL A 21 -11.59 3.02 1.45
CA VAL A 21 -10.34 2.25 1.44
C VAL A 21 -9.15 3.13 1.81
N GLU A 22 -9.01 4.31 1.21
CA GLU A 22 -7.92 5.24 1.55
C GLU A 22 -7.97 5.63 3.04
N ALA A 23 -9.17 5.91 3.58
CA ALA A 23 -9.34 6.24 4.99
C ALA A 23 -8.90 5.09 5.91
N LEU A 24 -9.28 3.85 5.59
CA LEU A 24 -8.86 2.67 6.34
C LEU A 24 -7.34 2.46 6.29
N VAL A 25 -6.75 2.53 5.09
CA VAL A 25 -5.29 2.39 4.89
C VAL A 25 -4.52 3.43 5.71
N ARG A 26 -4.96 4.68 5.70
CA ARG A 26 -4.32 5.75 6.49
C ARG A 26 -4.43 5.49 7.99
N ALA A 27 -5.58 5.04 8.47
CA ALA A 27 -5.76 4.70 9.88
C ALA A 27 -4.83 3.56 10.31
N THR A 28 -4.71 2.51 9.49
CA THR A 28 -3.84 1.37 9.80
C THR A 28 -2.35 1.72 9.72
N LEU A 29 -1.93 2.59 8.79
CA LEU A 29 -0.55 3.07 8.74
C LEU A 29 -0.23 3.96 9.96
N ALA A 30 -1.17 4.80 10.37
CA ALA A 30 -1.01 5.62 11.57
C ALA A 30 -0.94 4.77 12.85
N GLU A 31 -1.72 3.69 12.93
CA GLU A 31 -1.66 2.69 14.00
C GLU A 31 -0.30 1.98 14.02
N ASP A 32 0.18 1.49 12.88
CA ASP A 32 1.45 0.75 12.78
C ASP A 32 2.66 1.60 13.18
N LEU A 33 2.64 2.88 12.82
CA LEU A 33 3.69 3.83 13.19
C LEU A 33 3.59 4.31 14.63
N ASP A 34 2.43 4.23 15.28
CA ASP A 34 2.14 4.73 16.65
C ASP A 34 2.68 6.16 16.88
N GLY A 35 2.53 7.03 15.89
CA GLY A 35 3.04 8.42 15.91
C GLY A 35 4.57 8.57 15.75
N GLY A 36 5.29 7.48 15.55
CA GLY A 36 6.72 7.43 15.25
C GLY A 36 7.04 7.18 13.77
N THR A 37 8.19 6.54 13.56
CA THR A 37 8.72 6.11 12.25
C THR A 37 9.19 4.66 12.35
N ASP A 38 9.42 4.00 11.22
CA ASP A 38 10.09 2.70 11.21
C ASP A 38 11.60 2.90 11.44
N VAL A 39 11.98 2.98 12.71
CA VAL A 39 13.37 3.22 13.16
C VAL A 39 14.35 2.16 12.65
N THR A 40 13.89 0.94 12.36
CA THR A 40 14.76 -0.12 11.84
C THR A 40 15.06 0.14 10.37
N SER A 41 14.04 0.45 9.57
CA SER A 41 14.21 0.79 8.16
C SER A 41 15.05 2.06 8.00
N GLU A 42 14.79 3.12 8.77
CA GLU A 42 15.60 4.35 8.75
C GLU A 42 17.08 4.10 9.10
N ALA A 43 17.36 3.17 10.01
CA ALA A 43 18.73 2.87 10.42
C ALA A 43 19.49 1.97 9.42
N THR A 44 18.79 1.23 8.56
CA THR A 44 19.39 0.14 7.77
C THR A 44 19.24 0.28 6.25
N VAL A 45 18.31 1.13 5.78
CA VAL A 45 18.03 1.32 4.35
C VAL A 45 18.33 2.77 3.94
N PRO A 46 19.21 3.02 2.96
CA PRO A 46 19.45 4.36 2.42
C PRO A 46 18.18 5.00 1.83
N VAL A 47 17.98 6.29 2.07
CA VAL A 47 16.77 7.04 1.63
C VAL A 47 16.53 7.03 0.12
N ASP A 48 17.60 6.98 -0.68
CA ASP A 48 17.53 7.01 -2.15
C ASP A 48 17.46 5.61 -2.78
N GLN A 49 17.38 4.55 -1.96
CA GLN A 49 17.35 3.18 -2.47
C GLN A 49 15.99 2.86 -3.09
N TRP A 50 16.03 2.36 -4.33
CA TRP A 50 14.89 1.74 -5.00
C TRP A 50 15.04 0.22 -5.01
N SER A 51 13.93 -0.50 -4.93
CA SER A 51 13.92 -1.96 -4.96
C SER A 51 12.62 -2.47 -5.56
N THR A 52 12.68 -3.67 -6.12
CA THR A 52 11.51 -4.43 -6.59
C THR A 52 11.14 -5.46 -5.53
N LEU A 53 9.85 -5.62 -5.25
CA LEU A 53 9.33 -6.60 -4.31
C LEU A 53 8.22 -7.43 -4.98
N ASP A 54 8.22 -8.73 -4.70
CA ASP A 54 7.17 -9.67 -5.12
C ASP A 54 6.28 -10.05 -3.93
N LEU A 55 4.95 -9.92 -4.07
CA LEU A 55 3.98 -10.46 -3.11
C LEU A 55 3.70 -11.92 -3.43
N VAL A 56 4.38 -12.84 -2.72
CA VAL A 56 4.29 -14.28 -2.94
C VAL A 56 3.43 -14.99 -1.90
N SER A 57 2.63 -15.96 -2.32
CA SER A 57 1.87 -16.82 -1.41
C SER A 57 2.79 -17.79 -0.67
N ARG A 58 2.51 -18.03 0.62
CA ARG A 58 3.27 -18.99 1.45
C ARG A 58 2.62 -20.37 1.51
N ALA A 59 1.41 -20.50 0.95
CA ALA A 59 0.61 -21.71 0.88
C ALA A 59 -0.42 -21.60 -0.26
N GLU A 60 -1.03 -22.73 -0.63
CA GLU A 60 -2.12 -22.77 -1.60
C GLU A 60 -3.37 -22.03 -1.08
N GLY A 61 -4.07 -21.34 -1.98
CA GLY A 61 -5.27 -20.59 -1.63
C GLY A 61 -5.79 -19.71 -2.77
N ILE A 62 -6.77 -18.86 -2.45
CA ILE A 62 -7.34 -17.87 -3.37
C ILE A 62 -6.89 -16.49 -2.91
N ALA A 63 -6.24 -15.72 -3.79
CA ALA A 63 -5.89 -14.34 -3.52
C ALA A 63 -7.14 -13.45 -3.54
N ALA A 64 -7.30 -12.61 -2.51
CA ALA A 64 -8.35 -11.62 -2.41
C ALA A 64 -7.76 -10.30 -1.88
N GLY A 65 -8.37 -9.17 -2.26
CA GLY A 65 -7.93 -7.85 -1.80
C GLY A 65 -6.71 -7.26 -2.54
N ILE A 66 -6.37 -7.76 -3.73
CA ILE A 66 -5.23 -7.26 -4.52
C ILE A 66 -5.28 -5.73 -4.74
N PRO A 67 -6.42 -5.12 -5.14
CA PRO A 67 -6.50 -3.66 -5.27
C PRO A 67 -6.33 -2.90 -3.94
N VAL A 68 -6.70 -3.51 -2.81
CA VAL A 68 -6.50 -2.92 -1.47
C VAL A 68 -5.02 -2.95 -1.09
N ALA A 69 -4.32 -4.06 -1.38
CA ALA A 69 -2.87 -4.13 -1.18
C ALA A 69 -2.14 -3.07 -2.03
N ALA A 70 -2.56 -2.89 -3.29
CA ALA A 70 -2.02 -1.84 -4.14
C ALA A 70 -2.22 -0.43 -3.54
N ALA A 71 -3.42 -0.14 -3.00
CA ALA A 71 -3.71 1.12 -2.32
C ALA A 71 -2.80 1.38 -1.10
N VAL A 72 -2.42 0.34 -0.35
CA VAL A 72 -1.47 0.48 0.77
C VAL A 72 -0.11 0.96 0.27
N PHE A 73 0.46 0.32 -0.77
CA PHE A 73 1.75 0.72 -1.33
C PHE A 73 1.71 2.13 -1.93
N ASP A 74 0.61 2.50 -2.58
CA ASP A 74 0.45 3.83 -3.14
C ASP A 74 0.39 4.91 -2.06
N VAL A 75 -0.36 4.69 -0.97
CA VAL A 75 -0.38 5.64 0.16
C VAL A 75 0.97 5.71 0.86
N ALA A 76 1.56 4.56 1.21
CA ALA A 76 2.82 4.49 1.96
C ALA A 76 4.00 5.08 1.18
N SER A 77 4.03 4.88 -0.14
CA SER A 77 5.06 5.45 -1.03
C SER A 77 4.77 6.86 -1.50
N HIS A 78 3.68 7.50 -1.04
CA HIS A 78 3.25 8.81 -1.55
C HIS A 78 3.07 8.83 -3.08
N SER A 79 2.50 7.75 -3.62
CA SER A 79 2.27 7.49 -5.05
C SER A 79 3.53 7.45 -5.90
N GLN A 80 4.67 7.08 -5.31
CA GLN A 80 5.94 6.92 -6.03
C GLN A 80 6.20 5.47 -6.47
N ALA A 81 5.55 4.48 -5.86
CA ALA A 81 5.69 3.09 -6.27
C ALA A 81 5.01 2.83 -7.62
N THR A 82 5.66 2.03 -8.47
CA THR A 82 5.01 1.43 -9.64
C THR A 82 4.44 0.07 -9.24
N ILE A 83 3.15 -0.13 -9.51
CA ILE A 83 2.44 -1.37 -9.20
C ILE A 83 2.08 -2.04 -10.52
N MET A 84 2.56 -3.26 -10.72
CA MET A 84 2.44 -4.04 -11.96
C MET A 84 1.47 -5.20 -11.82
#